data_AF-A0A8X6WEC5-F1
#
_entry.id   AF-A0A8X6WEC5-F1
#
_cell.length_a   1.000
_cell.length_b   1.000
_cell.length_c   1.000
_cell.angle_alpha   90.00
_cell.angle_beta   90.00
_cell.angle_gamma   90.00
#
_symmetry.space_group_name_H-M   'P 1'
#
loop_
_entity.id
_entity.type
_entity.pdbx_description
1 polymer ?
#
loop_
_entity_poly.entity_id
_entity_poly.type
_entity_poly.pdbx_seq_one_letter_code
_entity_poly.pdbx_strand_id
1 'polypeptide(L)'
;MIWINPDQRKLQRILWRENMDEPIKTFELSTVTYGTTSAPFLATQTLLEAKELKNQLINIFAKGGMVLHKWCGNNTELIEVSENYDFSDSSEIKVLGVYWNPKHDCFSFRVLWWRRRKIFLQKLWMLKIDWTDLLPDTINREWRQFVESLQVINDININRCIVLEQPEVIELHGFSDASQSAYGAVVYCKSITSDRKMLVHLIASKSRVAPTKQTTIPRLELCAAVLLAKLVHRVKQALKLNVTNTFLWSDSMIVLSWIRKESYQLKPFVANRIATIQEMTSSEQWRYVATEDNPADFVSEEWIL
;
A
#
# COMPACT_ATOMS: atom_id res chain seq x y z
N MET A 1 -10.46 -17.54 2.50
CA MET A 1 -10.95 -18.57 3.45
C MET A 1 -12.40 -18.29 3.77
N ILE A 2 -13.25 -19.32 3.76
CA ILE A 2 -14.69 -19.21 4.03
C ILE A 2 -14.89 -19.33 5.55
N TRP A 3 -15.41 -18.27 6.17
CA TRP A 3 -15.65 -18.22 7.61
C TRP A 3 -16.97 -18.91 7.97
N ILE A 4 -16.96 -19.68 9.05
CA ILE A 4 -18.17 -20.28 9.60
C ILE A 4 -18.86 -19.27 10.50
N ASN A 5 -20.20 -19.23 10.44
CA ASN A 5 -21.02 -18.42 11.33
C ASN A 5 -20.63 -18.69 12.80
N PRO A 6 -20.32 -17.66 13.61
CA PRO A 6 -19.94 -17.80 15.02
C PRO A 6 -20.83 -18.77 15.81
N ASP A 7 -22.15 -18.75 15.60
CA ASP A 7 -23.10 -19.59 16.34
C ASP A 7 -22.97 -21.09 16.01
N GLN A 8 -22.36 -21.41 14.86
CA GLN A 8 -22.16 -22.78 14.38
C GLN A 8 -20.75 -23.32 14.64
N ARG A 9 -19.78 -22.47 15.04
CA ARG A 9 -18.39 -22.89 15.30
C ARG A 9 -18.29 -23.91 16.43
N LYS A 10 -19.19 -23.83 17.41
CA LYS A 10 -19.33 -24.81 18.50
C LYS A 10 -19.58 -26.25 18.02
N LEU A 11 -20.09 -26.43 16.79
CA LEU A 11 -20.33 -27.75 16.18
C LEU A 11 -19.05 -28.35 15.59
N GLN A 12 -17.97 -27.58 15.48
CA GLN A 12 -16.67 -28.00 14.95
C GLN A 12 -15.59 -27.89 16.02
N ARG A 13 -15.85 -28.51 17.18
CA ARG A 13 -14.90 -28.56 18.29
C ARG A 13 -13.91 -29.69 18.11
N ILE A 14 -12.64 -29.38 18.35
CA ILE A 14 -11.57 -30.37 18.45
C ILE A 14 -11.07 -30.37 19.88
N LEU A 15 -10.97 -31.56 20.46
CA LEU A 15 -10.34 -31.77 21.76
C LEU A 15 -8.88 -32.17 21.52
N TRP A 16 -7.96 -31.48 22.18
CA TRP A 16 -6.53 -31.73 22.01
C TRP A 16 -5.81 -31.68 23.35
N ARG A 17 -4.82 -32.56 23.51
CA ARG A 17 -3.84 -32.52 24.60
C ARG A 17 -2.50 -33.02 24.08
N GLU A 18 -1.41 -32.39 24.51
CA GLU A 18 -0.06 -32.78 24.11
C GLU A 18 0.46 -34.00 24.88
N ASN A 19 0.14 -34.09 26.18
CA ASN A 19 0.58 -35.17 27.06
C ASN A 19 -0.56 -35.71 27.93
N MET A 20 -0.37 -36.89 28.52
CA MET A 20 -1.39 -37.53 29.38
C MET A 20 -1.71 -36.74 30.65
N ASP A 21 -0.73 -35.99 31.15
CA ASP A 21 -0.82 -35.26 32.41
C ASP A 21 -1.39 -33.83 32.25
N GLU A 22 -1.63 -33.39 31.01
CA GLU A 22 -2.22 -32.08 30.73
C GLU A 22 -3.74 -32.13 30.60
N PRO A 23 -4.45 -31.06 31.03
CA PRO A 23 -5.89 -30.94 30.83
C PRO A 23 -6.23 -30.83 29.33
N ILE A 24 -7.34 -31.46 28.94
CA ILE A 24 -7.84 -31.40 27.55
C ILE A 24 -8.22 -29.97 27.19
N LYS A 25 -7.61 -29.43 26.13
CA LYS A 25 -7.93 -28.12 25.55
C LYS A 25 -9.01 -28.31 24.49
N THR A 26 -9.95 -27.37 24.43
CA THR A 26 -11.02 -27.35 23.42
C THR A 26 -10.75 -26.22 22.43
N PHE A 27 -10.68 -26.54 21.15
CA PHE A 27 -10.51 -25.60 20.05
C PHE A 27 -11.75 -25.55 19.17
N GLU A 28 -12.09 -24.38 18.63
CA GLU A 28 -13.19 -24.21 17.68
C GLU A 28 -12.64 -23.78 16.32
N LEU A 29 -12.98 -24.53 15.27
CA LEU A 29 -12.60 -24.19 13.92
C LEU A 29 -13.41 -22.99 13.43
N SER A 30 -12.71 -21.96 12.93
CA SER A 30 -13.35 -20.72 12.46
C SER A 30 -13.61 -20.70 10.96
N THR A 31 -13.04 -21.65 10.22
CA THR A 31 -13.11 -21.72 8.76
C THR A 31 -13.57 -23.09 8.30
N VAL A 32 -14.17 -23.17 7.12
CA VAL A 32 -14.64 -24.42 6.52
C VAL A 32 -13.46 -25.38 6.35
N THR A 33 -13.54 -26.56 6.97
CA THR A 33 -12.50 -27.60 6.91
C THR A 33 -12.89 -28.76 5.99
N TYR A 34 -11.88 -29.39 5.40
CA TYR A 34 -12.04 -30.60 4.59
C TYR A 34 -12.67 -31.74 5.41
N GLY A 35 -13.58 -32.48 4.80
CA GLY A 35 -14.23 -33.65 5.41
C GLY A 35 -15.58 -33.38 6.10
N THR A 36 -16.07 -32.14 6.12
CA THR A 36 -17.45 -31.84 6.55
C THR A 36 -18.42 -31.94 5.35
N THR A 37 -19.58 -32.56 5.54
CA THR A 37 -20.57 -32.80 4.47
C THR A 37 -21.08 -31.53 3.81
N SER A 38 -21.11 -30.42 4.55
CA SER A 38 -21.51 -29.10 4.05
C SER A 38 -20.37 -28.30 3.43
N ALA A 39 -19.10 -28.69 3.57
CA ALA A 39 -17.98 -27.93 3.01
C ALA A 39 -18.05 -27.74 1.47
N PRO A 40 -18.34 -28.79 0.68
CA PRO A 40 -18.52 -28.64 -0.77
C PRO A 40 -19.71 -27.73 -1.10
N PHE A 41 -20.81 -27.88 -0.36
CA PHE A 41 -22.02 -27.07 -0.53
C PHE A 41 -21.76 -25.59 -0.22
N LEU A 42 -21.11 -25.27 0.89
CA LEU A 42 -20.79 -23.89 1.29
C LEU A 42 -19.78 -23.24 0.33
N ALA A 43 -18.77 -23.98 -0.13
CA ALA A 43 -17.85 -23.50 -1.15
C ALA A 43 -18.56 -23.20 -2.48
N THR A 44 -19.39 -24.13 -2.95
CA THR A 44 -20.19 -23.97 -4.17
C THR A 44 -21.22 -22.84 -4.02
N GLN A 45 -21.82 -22.69 -2.85
CA GLN A 45 -22.82 -21.66 -2.57
C GLN A 45 -22.22 -20.26 -2.61
N THR A 46 -20.99 -20.07 -2.12
CA THR A 46 -20.31 -18.76 -2.25
C THR A 46 -20.01 -18.39 -3.71
N LEU A 47 -19.73 -19.37 -4.56
CA LEU A 47 -19.58 -19.17 -6.01
C LEU A 47 -20.91 -18.84 -6.69
N LEU A 48 -21.98 -19.55 -6.33
CA LEU A 48 -23.33 -19.29 -6.82
C LEU A 48 -23.84 -17.91 -6.37
N GLU A 49 -23.58 -17.51 -5.13
CA GLU A 49 -23.94 -16.21 -4.58
C GLU A 49 -23.16 -15.08 -5.28
N ALA A 50 -21.88 -15.27 -5.56
CA ALA A 50 -21.09 -14.33 -6.36
C ALA A 50 -21.63 -14.21 -7.80
N LYS A 51 -22.07 -15.32 -8.41
CA LYS A 51 -22.71 -15.32 -9.73
C LYS A 51 -24.06 -14.60 -9.72
N GLU A 52 -24.85 -14.79 -8.68
CA GLU A 52 -26.13 -14.11 -8.49
C GLU A 52 -25.95 -12.60 -8.30
N LEU A 53 -25.02 -12.17 -7.44
CA LEU A 53 -24.69 -10.76 -7.25
C LEU A 53 -24.20 -10.10 -8.54
N LYS A 54 -23.38 -10.81 -9.33
CA LYS A 54 -22.96 -10.37 -10.68
C LYS A 54 -24.18 -10.10 -11.57
N ASN A 55 -25.12 -11.05 -11.65
CA ASN A 55 -26.33 -10.92 -12.47
C ASN A 55 -27.25 -9.79 -12.00
N GLN A 56 -27.42 -9.63 -10.69
CA GLN A 56 -28.16 -8.51 -10.12
C GLN A 56 -27.54 -7.16 -10.48
N LEU A 57 -26.20 -7.06 -10.43
CA LEU A 57 -25.49 -5.84 -10.81
C LEU A 57 -25.70 -5.53 -12.31
N ILE A 58 -25.55 -6.52 -13.19
CA ILE A 58 -25.82 -6.37 -14.63
C ILE A 58 -27.24 -5.83 -14.85
N ASN A 59 -28.23 -6.43 -14.19
CA ASN A 59 -29.63 -6.02 -14.33
C ASN A 59 -29.91 -4.61 -13.81
N ILE A 60 -29.31 -4.22 -12.68
CA ILE A 60 -29.48 -2.87 -12.11
C ILE A 60 -28.86 -1.81 -13.04
N PHE A 61 -27.64 -2.04 -13.53
CA PHE A 61 -26.98 -1.11 -14.44
C PHE A 61 -27.68 -1.06 -15.81
N ALA A 62 -28.19 -2.19 -16.31
CA ALA A 62 -28.97 -2.24 -17.54
C ALA A 62 -30.27 -1.42 -17.44
N LYS A 63 -30.94 -1.42 -16.27
CA LYS A 63 -32.10 -0.53 -16.02
C LYS A 63 -31.74 0.95 -16.08
N GLY A 64 -30.48 1.29 -15.79
CA GLY A 64 -29.93 2.64 -15.95
C GLY A 64 -29.34 2.94 -17.34
N GLY A 65 -29.53 2.06 -18.33
CA GLY A 65 -28.97 2.20 -19.68
C GLY A 65 -27.47 1.94 -19.77
N MET A 66 -26.85 1.41 -18.71
CA MET A 66 -25.42 1.10 -18.66
C MET A 66 -25.19 -0.39 -18.81
N VAL A 67 -24.53 -0.81 -19.89
CA VAL A 67 -24.25 -2.23 -20.12
C VAL A 67 -22.82 -2.55 -19.67
N LEU A 68 -22.70 -3.46 -18.71
CA LEU A 68 -21.40 -3.91 -18.17
C LEU A 68 -20.80 -4.98 -19.09
N HIS A 69 -19.72 -4.62 -19.79
CA HIS A 69 -19.13 -5.46 -20.84
C HIS A 69 -17.87 -6.24 -20.42
N LYS A 70 -17.31 -5.98 -19.24
CA LYS A 70 -16.05 -6.62 -18.79
C LYS A 70 -16.20 -7.14 -17.37
N TRP A 71 -16.22 -8.46 -17.25
CA TRP A 71 -16.10 -9.18 -15.98
C TRP A 71 -14.78 -9.94 -15.97
N CYS A 72 -14.01 -9.75 -14.90
CA CYS A 72 -12.72 -10.40 -14.75
C CYS A 72 -12.54 -10.88 -13.33
N GLY A 73 -11.94 -12.06 -13.17
CA GLY A 73 -11.76 -12.72 -11.88
C GLY A 73 -10.63 -13.72 -11.93
N ASN A 74 -10.30 -14.28 -10.78
CA ASN A 74 -9.32 -15.35 -10.63
C ASN A 74 -9.94 -16.76 -10.80
N ASN A 75 -11.27 -16.85 -10.94
CA ASN A 75 -11.98 -18.11 -11.14
C ASN A 75 -12.72 -18.10 -12.49
N THR A 76 -12.39 -19.08 -13.33
CA THR A 76 -12.99 -19.31 -14.65
C THR A 76 -14.49 -19.56 -14.62
N GLU A 77 -15.07 -20.07 -13.53
CA GLU A 77 -16.51 -20.30 -13.41
C GLU A 77 -17.34 -19.00 -13.28
N LEU A 78 -16.71 -17.89 -12.88
CA LEU A 78 -17.34 -16.56 -12.78
C LEU A 78 -17.20 -15.73 -14.06
N ILE A 79 -16.31 -16.14 -14.97
CA ILE A 79 -16.05 -15.50 -16.25
C ILE A 79 -16.80 -16.31 -17.32
N GLU A 80 -18.04 -15.93 -17.61
CA GLU A 80 -18.68 -16.43 -18.82
C GLU A 80 -17.96 -15.81 -20.02
N VAL A 81 -17.54 -16.67 -20.94
CA VAL A 81 -16.97 -16.31 -22.25
C VAL A 81 -18.05 -15.55 -23.01
N SER A 82 -18.04 -14.22 -22.95
CA SER A 82 -18.87 -13.40 -23.83
C SER A 82 -18.28 -13.48 -25.24
N GLU A 83 -19.16 -13.64 -26.23
CA GLU A 83 -18.85 -13.68 -27.65
C GLU A 83 -17.77 -12.67 -28.08
N ASN A 84 -16.83 -13.18 -28.87
CA ASN A 84 -15.71 -12.51 -29.54
C ASN A 84 -15.86 -10.99 -29.67
N TYR A 85 -15.17 -10.26 -28.79
CA TYR A 85 -14.82 -8.87 -29.00
C TYR A 85 -13.34 -8.82 -29.41
N ASP A 86 -13.08 -8.39 -30.64
CA ASP A 86 -11.78 -8.43 -31.34
C ASP A 86 -10.77 -7.37 -30.83
N PHE A 87 -10.86 -6.97 -29.57
CA PHE A 87 -9.91 -6.07 -28.94
C PHE A 87 -9.30 -6.75 -27.71
N SER A 88 -8.11 -7.29 -27.96
CA SER A 88 -7.02 -7.70 -27.07
C SER A 88 -7.11 -9.07 -26.41
N ASP A 89 -6.47 -10.02 -27.09
CA ASP A 89 -5.79 -11.22 -26.58
C ASP A 89 -4.65 -10.88 -25.58
N SER A 90 -4.97 -10.11 -24.54
CA SER A 90 -4.04 -9.86 -23.44
C SER A 90 -4.71 -10.25 -22.14
N SER A 91 -4.10 -11.19 -21.43
CA SER A 91 -4.42 -11.66 -20.07
C SER A 91 -4.38 -10.55 -18.99
N GLU A 92 -4.37 -9.27 -19.37
CA GLU A 92 -4.16 -8.11 -18.53
C GLU A 92 -5.28 -7.08 -18.71
N ILE A 93 -5.78 -6.52 -17.60
CA ILE A 93 -6.87 -5.53 -17.59
C ILE A 93 -6.33 -4.19 -17.17
N LYS A 94 -6.51 -3.16 -18.01
CA LYS A 94 -6.11 -1.80 -17.69
C LYS A 94 -7.20 -1.05 -16.91
N VAL A 95 -6.85 -0.55 -15.72
CA VAL A 95 -7.71 0.32 -14.88
C VAL A 95 -6.90 1.52 -14.40
N LEU A 96 -7.34 2.74 -14.72
CA LEU A 96 -6.73 4.01 -14.27
C LEU A 96 -5.20 4.14 -14.53
N GLY A 97 -4.69 3.45 -15.55
CA GLY A 97 -3.27 3.46 -15.92
C GLY A 97 -2.40 2.39 -15.22
N VAL A 98 -3.03 1.48 -14.47
CA VAL A 98 -2.42 0.25 -13.94
C VAL A 98 -3.00 -0.95 -14.71
N TYR A 99 -2.21 -1.98 -14.91
CA TYR A 99 -2.63 -3.23 -15.53
C TYR A 99 -2.72 -4.29 -14.45
N TRP A 100 -3.77 -5.11 -14.45
CA TRP A 100 -3.91 -6.24 -13.54
C TRP A 100 -3.85 -7.54 -14.34
N ASN A 101 -2.97 -8.45 -13.93
CA ASN A 101 -2.89 -9.81 -14.44
C ASN A 101 -3.62 -10.76 -13.49
N PRO A 102 -4.84 -11.24 -13.81
CA PRO A 102 -5.63 -12.08 -12.92
C PRO A 102 -5.03 -13.47 -12.70
N LYS A 103 -4.23 -13.96 -13.65
CA LYS A 103 -3.63 -15.30 -13.59
C LYS A 103 -2.55 -15.39 -12.51
N HIS A 104 -1.74 -14.34 -12.38
CA HIS A 104 -0.67 -14.25 -11.38
C HIS A 104 -1.04 -13.40 -10.16
N ASP A 105 -2.21 -12.76 -10.20
CA ASP A 105 -2.70 -11.80 -9.20
C ASP A 105 -1.73 -10.64 -8.90
N CYS A 106 -1.18 -10.07 -9.98
CA CYS A 106 -0.20 -8.97 -9.91
C CYS A 106 -0.69 -7.75 -10.66
N PHE A 107 -0.29 -6.57 -10.18
CA PHE A 107 -0.40 -5.31 -10.90
C PHE A 107 0.91 -5.00 -11.63
N SER A 108 0.82 -4.48 -12.84
CA SER A 108 1.94 -3.97 -13.63
C SER A 108 1.64 -2.56 -14.14
N PHE A 109 2.68 -1.85 -14.54
CA PHE A 109 2.56 -0.51 -15.11
C PHE A 109 2.99 -0.55 -16.57
N ARG A 110 2.37 0.30 -17.40
CA ARG A 110 2.96 0.65 -18.69
C ARG A 110 3.14 2.15 -18.70
N VAL A 111 4.38 2.60 -18.59
CA VAL A 111 4.68 4.03 -18.54
C VAL A 111 4.58 4.59 -19.95
N LEU A 112 3.76 5.64 -20.06
CA LEU A 112 3.75 6.53 -21.20
C LEU A 112 4.66 7.72 -20.85
N TRP A 113 5.60 8.03 -21.74
CA TRP A 113 6.79 8.88 -21.64
C TRP A 113 6.63 10.28 -21.00
N TRP A 114 5.41 10.72 -20.67
CA TRP A 114 5.10 12.07 -20.19
C TRP A 114 4.72 12.18 -18.70
N ARG A 115 4.82 11.11 -17.90
CA ARG A 115 4.56 11.21 -16.44
C ARG A 115 5.74 11.85 -15.69
N ARG A 116 5.39 12.83 -14.85
CA ARG A 116 6.17 14.05 -14.54
C ARG A 116 7.24 13.87 -13.44
N ARG A 117 8.52 14.13 -13.76
CA ARG A 117 9.51 14.53 -12.75
C ARG A 117 9.23 15.94 -12.22
N LYS A 118 8.72 16.03 -11.00
CA LYS A 118 8.39 17.32 -10.35
C LYS A 118 9.63 18.19 -10.10
N ILE A 119 10.75 17.56 -9.73
CA ILE A 119 12.03 18.26 -9.47
C ILE A 119 12.65 18.77 -10.77
N PHE A 120 12.64 17.96 -11.84
CA PHE A 120 13.13 18.39 -13.15
C PHE A 120 12.33 19.57 -13.72
N LEU A 121 11.00 19.54 -13.58
CA LEU A 121 10.13 20.66 -13.95
C LEU A 121 10.44 21.92 -13.12
N GLN A 122 10.73 21.78 -11.82
CA GLN A 122 11.14 22.90 -10.99
C GLN A 122 12.50 23.48 -11.45
N LYS A 123 13.49 22.63 -11.79
CA LYS A 123 14.78 23.05 -12.37
C LYS A 123 14.57 23.80 -13.69
N LEU A 124 13.74 23.28 -14.59
CA LEU A 124 13.35 23.96 -15.84
C LEU A 124 12.72 25.33 -15.61
N TRP A 125 11.78 25.44 -14.67
CA TRP A 125 11.14 26.72 -14.36
C TRP A 125 12.11 27.73 -13.76
N MET A 126 13.11 27.30 -12.98
CA MET A 126 14.15 28.19 -12.46
C MET A 126 15.05 28.75 -13.55
N LEU A 127 15.19 28.06 -14.69
CA LEU A 127 15.99 28.52 -15.83
C LEU A 127 15.29 29.56 -16.70
N LYS A 128 13.98 29.77 -16.52
CA LYS A 128 13.17 30.78 -17.24
C LYS A 128 13.31 30.67 -18.77
N ILE A 129 13.36 29.45 -19.29
CA ILE A 129 13.48 29.13 -20.72
C ILE A 129 12.06 29.13 -21.34
N ASP A 130 11.92 29.64 -22.57
CA ASP A 130 10.64 29.62 -23.30
C ASP A 130 10.39 28.24 -23.95
N TRP A 131 9.15 27.91 -24.32
CA TRP A 131 8.80 26.62 -24.93
C TRP A 131 9.41 26.42 -26.34
N THR A 132 9.90 27.50 -26.96
CA THR A 132 10.55 27.49 -28.28
C THR A 132 12.07 27.39 -28.21
N ASP A 133 12.65 27.61 -27.04
CA ASP A 133 14.09 27.64 -26.85
C ASP A 133 14.67 26.21 -26.81
N LEU A 134 15.90 26.07 -27.29
CA LEU A 134 16.64 24.82 -27.18
C LEU A 134 17.03 24.57 -25.72
N LEU A 135 16.76 23.35 -25.25
CA LEU A 135 17.21 22.89 -23.94
C LEU A 135 18.75 22.81 -23.91
N PRO A 136 19.41 23.34 -22.86
CA PRO A 136 20.83 23.13 -22.64
C PRO A 136 21.20 21.64 -22.71
N ASP A 137 22.36 21.34 -23.32
CA ASP A 137 22.79 19.95 -23.56
C ASP A 137 22.86 19.10 -22.30
N THR A 138 23.19 19.72 -21.16
CA THR A 138 23.20 19.07 -19.84
C THR A 138 21.81 18.56 -19.46
N ILE A 139 20.80 19.41 -19.59
CA ILE A 139 19.41 19.11 -19.24
C ILE A 139 18.79 18.13 -20.23
N ASN A 140 19.12 18.27 -21.51
CA ASN A 140 18.67 17.33 -22.54
C ASN A 140 19.20 15.92 -22.26
N ARG A 141 20.48 15.79 -21.89
CA ARG A 141 21.09 14.52 -21.52
C ARG A 141 20.44 13.91 -20.27
N GLU A 142 20.25 14.71 -19.22
CA GLU A 142 19.54 14.27 -18.01
C GLU A 142 18.10 13.80 -18.33
N TRP A 143 17.40 14.50 -19.22
CA TRP A 143 16.06 14.12 -19.66
C TRP A 143 16.06 12.79 -20.42
N ARG A 144 16.99 12.59 -21.35
CA ARG A 144 17.09 11.34 -22.12
C ARG A 144 17.40 10.14 -21.23
N GLN A 145 18.38 10.28 -20.35
CA GLN A 145 18.73 9.23 -19.38
C GLN A 145 17.55 8.86 -18.48
N PHE A 146 16.78 9.86 -18.04
CA PHE A 146 15.55 9.63 -17.29
C PHE A 146 14.51 8.88 -18.11
N VAL A 147 14.27 9.33 -19.33
CA VAL A 147 13.29 8.72 -20.22
C VAL A 147 13.64 7.25 -20.52
N GLU A 148 14.91 6.94 -20.70
CA GLU A 148 15.40 5.57 -20.88
C GLU A 148 15.20 4.73 -19.60
N SER A 149 15.47 5.29 -18.40
CA SER A 149 15.28 4.55 -17.15
C SER A 149 13.82 4.22 -16.84
N LEU A 150 12.86 4.98 -17.37
CA LEU A 150 11.43 4.68 -17.23
C LEU A 150 11.01 3.36 -17.89
N GLN A 151 11.78 2.83 -18.84
CA GLN A 151 11.43 1.56 -19.48
C GLN A 151 11.42 0.39 -18.50
N VAL A 152 12.29 0.43 -17.47
CA VAL A 152 12.39 -0.58 -16.41
C VAL A 152 11.09 -0.70 -15.60
N ILE A 153 10.27 0.36 -15.55
CA ILE A 153 8.99 0.32 -14.83
C ILE A 153 8.00 -0.67 -15.46
N ASN A 154 8.15 -0.96 -16.76
CA ASN A 154 7.28 -1.92 -17.44
C ASN A 154 7.49 -3.36 -16.96
N ASP A 155 8.64 -3.65 -16.34
CA ASP A 155 8.97 -4.99 -15.82
C ASP A 155 8.57 -5.17 -14.35
N ILE A 156 8.06 -4.12 -13.69
CA ILE A 156 7.65 -4.17 -12.29
C ILE A 156 6.30 -4.88 -12.18
N ASN A 157 6.31 -5.99 -11.43
CA ASN A 157 5.11 -6.71 -11.00
C ASN A 157 4.91 -6.56 -9.49
N ILE A 158 3.75 -6.05 -9.09
CA ILE A 158 3.35 -5.87 -7.69
C ILE A 158 2.29 -6.90 -7.34
N ASN A 159 2.61 -7.83 -6.45
CA ASN A 159 1.63 -8.80 -5.93
C ASN A 159 0.47 -8.05 -5.26
N ARG A 160 -0.77 -8.43 -5.59
CA ARG A 160 -1.97 -7.80 -4.98
C ARG A 160 -2.11 -8.17 -3.50
N CYS A 161 -1.78 -9.41 -3.13
CA CYS A 161 -1.78 -9.83 -1.74
C CYS A 161 -0.49 -9.36 -1.04
N ILE A 162 -0.66 -8.51 -0.03
CA ILE A 162 0.44 -7.88 0.70
C ILE A 162 0.74 -8.58 2.05
N VAL A 163 0.00 -9.63 2.36
CA VAL A 163 0.15 -10.44 3.57
C VAL A 163 0.22 -11.93 3.22
N LEU A 164 0.90 -12.69 4.06
CA LEU A 164 0.89 -14.15 4.01
C LEU A 164 -0.51 -14.71 4.34
N GLU A 165 -0.74 -15.97 4.00
CA GLU A 165 -1.94 -16.70 4.43
C GLU A 165 -1.91 -16.91 5.94
N GLN A 166 -3.02 -16.60 6.63
CA GLN A 166 -3.16 -16.72 8.10
C GLN A 166 -1.99 -16.08 8.88
N PRO A 167 -1.75 -14.77 8.71
CA PRO A 167 -0.71 -14.10 9.47
C PRO A 167 -1.12 -14.04 10.94
N GLU A 168 -0.20 -14.42 11.83
CA GLU A 168 -0.36 -14.28 13.27
C GLU A 168 -0.12 -12.83 13.69
N VAL A 169 0.86 -12.18 13.05
CA VAL A 169 1.25 -10.80 13.33
C VAL A 169 1.26 -9.99 12.04
N ILE A 170 0.61 -8.82 12.07
CA ILE A 170 0.69 -7.82 11.01
C ILE A 170 1.25 -6.53 11.62
N GLU A 171 2.39 -6.08 11.11
CA GLU A 171 3.07 -4.88 11.56
C GLU A 171 3.11 -3.85 10.42
N LEU A 172 2.83 -2.59 10.74
CA LEU A 172 3.08 -1.47 9.83
C LEU A 172 4.36 -0.76 10.22
N HIS A 173 5.27 -0.58 9.26
CA HIS A 173 6.52 0.14 9.44
C HIS A 173 6.53 1.38 8.54
N GLY A 174 6.46 2.54 9.17
CA GLY A 174 6.46 3.83 8.51
C GLY A 174 7.81 4.52 8.65
N PHE A 175 8.41 5.00 7.57
CA PHE A 175 9.67 5.73 7.60
C PHE A 175 9.48 7.12 6.99
N SER A 176 10.11 8.13 7.57
CA SER A 176 10.09 9.51 7.08
C SER A 176 11.50 10.03 6.91
N ASP A 177 11.72 10.77 5.83
CA ASP A 177 12.99 11.44 5.57
C ASP A 177 12.81 12.79 4.87
N ALA A 178 13.79 13.67 5.00
CA ALA A 178 13.83 14.97 4.36
C ALA A 178 15.24 15.43 3.99
N SER A 179 15.37 15.89 2.75
CA SER A 179 16.54 16.59 2.22
C SER A 179 16.23 18.06 1.94
N GLN A 180 17.23 18.82 1.48
CA GLN A 180 17.03 20.17 0.98
C GLN A 180 16.16 20.24 -0.28
N SER A 181 16.05 19.14 -1.03
CA SER A 181 15.33 19.06 -2.30
C SER A 181 13.89 18.59 -2.14
N ALA A 182 13.64 17.66 -1.22
CA ALA A 182 12.32 17.09 -0.99
C ALA A 182 12.20 16.42 0.37
N TYR A 183 10.97 16.13 0.78
CA TYR A 183 10.68 15.33 1.95
C TYR A 183 9.58 14.31 1.66
N GLY A 184 9.64 13.17 2.32
CA GLY A 184 8.78 12.04 2.00
C GLY A 184 8.54 11.08 3.15
N ALA A 185 7.63 10.16 2.90
CA ALA A 185 7.32 9.07 3.79
C ALA A 185 7.00 7.80 3.00
N VAL A 186 7.39 6.66 3.54
CA VAL A 186 7.08 5.33 3.01
C VAL A 186 6.48 4.46 4.10
N VAL A 187 5.58 3.56 3.73
CA VAL A 187 4.90 2.64 4.66
C VAL A 187 4.99 1.23 4.11
N TYR A 188 5.59 0.35 4.89
CA TYR A 188 5.68 -1.08 4.64
C TYR A 188 4.71 -1.84 5.53
N CYS A 189 4.18 -2.95 5.00
CA CYS A 189 3.46 -3.96 5.76
C CYS A 189 4.36 -5.18 5.90
N LYS A 190 4.50 -5.66 7.12
CA LYS A 190 5.20 -6.89 7.46
C LYS A 190 4.21 -7.88 8.04
N SER A 191 4.08 -9.05 7.43
CA SER A 191 3.26 -10.13 7.94
C SER A 191 4.13 -11.31 8.37
N ILE A 192 3.81 -11.89 9.52
CA ILE A 192 4.51 -13.03 10.10
C ILE A 192 3.49 -14.13 10.40
N THR A 193 3.78 -15.35 9.97
CA THR A 193 2.99 -16.55 10.22
C THR A 193 3.56 -17.36 11.39
N SER A 194 2.78 -18.32 11.90
CA SER A 194 3.18 -19.18 13.03
C SER A 194 4.42 -20.03 12.74
N ASP A 195 4.67 -20.36 11.47
CA ASP A 195 5.88 -21.05 10.99
C ASP A 195 7.09 -20.10 10.83
N ARG A 196 6.99 -18.87 11.33
CA ARG A 196 8.01 -17.80 11.26
C ARG A 196 8.38 -17.35 9.84
N LYS A 197 7.57 -17.66 8.83
CA LYS A 197 7.75 -17.01 7.52
C LYS A 197 7.39 -15.53 7.65
N MET A 198 8.19 -14.71 6.98
CA MET A 198 8.04 -13.26 6.96
C MET A 198 7.90 -12.79 5.52
N LEU A 199 6.97 -11.87 5.32
CA LEU A 199 6.79 -11.16 4.06
C LEU A 199 6.70 -9.67 4.34
N VAL A 200 7.43 -8.86 3.56
CA VAL A 200 7.46 -7.40 3.68
C VAL A 200 7.13 -6.79 2.32
N HIS A 201 6.16 -5.89 2.28
CA HIS A 201 5.76 -5.18 1.07
C HIS A 201 5.61 -3.68 1.31
N LEU A 202 6.07 -2.87 0.35
CA LEU A 202 5.76 -1.44 0.30
C LEU A 202 4.28 -1.26 -0.03
N ILE A 203 3.55 -0.55 0.83
CA ILE A 203 2.10 -0.33 0.68
C ILE A 203 1.81 1.04 0.10
N ALA A 204 2.53 2.05 0.59
CA ALA A 204 2.32 3.41 0.16
C ALA A 204 3.59 4.23 0.32
N SER A 205 3.81 5.13 -0.61
CA SER A 205 4.82 6.17 -0.52
C SER A 205 4.20 7.51 -0.85
N LYS A 206 4.75 8.58 -0.28
CA LYS A 206 4.35 9.94 -0.60
C LYS A 206 5.53 10.88 -0.42
N SER A 207 5.78 11.69 -1.44
CA SER A 207 6.82 12.71 -1.45
C SER A 207 6.26 14.10 -1.75
N ARG A 208 7.01 15.12 -1.34
CA ARG A 208 6.74 16.53 -1.62
C ARG A 208 8.06 17.24 -1.90
N VAL A 209 8.07 18.05 -2.95
CA VAL A 209 9.19 18.95 -3.26
C VAL A 209 9.35 19.97 -2.14
N ALA A 210 10.57 20.20 -1.69
CA ALA A 210 10.86 21.18 -0.65
C ALA A 210 10.50 22.59 -1.15
N PRO A 211 9.99 23.48 -0.27
CA PRO A 211 9.69 24.85 -0.66
C PRO A 211 10.94 25.58 -1.18
N THR A 212 10.79 26.37 -2.24
CA THR A 212 11.90 27.17 -2.80
C THR A 212 12.43 28.23 -1.81
N LYS A 213 11.62 28.63 -0.82
CA LYS A 213 12.07 29.52 0.27
C LYS A 213 12.89 28.72 1.28
N GLN A 214 14.08 29.20 1.62
CA GLN A 214 14.98 28.56 2.59
C GLN A 214 14.23 28.18 3.87
N THR A 215 14.20 26.87 4.13
CA THR A 215 13.65 26.26 5.32
C THR A 215 14.74 25.37 5.91
N THR A 216 14.88 25.33 7.23
CA THR A 216 15.92 24.53 7.88
C THR A 216 15.61 23.02 7.75
N ILE A 217 16.65 22.19 7.69
CA ILE A 217 16.52 20.72 7.59
C ILE A 217 15.60 20.15 8.70
N PRO A 218 15.73 20.54 10.00
CA PRO A 218 14.84 20.04 11.05
C PRO A 218 13.35 20.35 10.84
N ARG A 219 13.03 21.44 10.13
CA ARG A 219 11.65 21.77 9.80
C ARG A 219 11.12 20.92 8.66
N LEU A 220 11.97 20.53 7.72
CA LEU A 220 11.61 19.62 6.62
C LEU A 220 11.44 18.20 7.15
N GLU A 221 12.34 17.72 8.01
CA GLU A 221 12.23 16.44 8.72
C GLU A 221 10.91 16.37 9.52
N LEU A 222 10.57 17.45 10.24
CA LEU A 222 9.28 17.53 10.93
C LEU A 222 8.09 17.47 9.96
N CYS A 223 8.21 18.06 8.77
CA CYS A 223 7.17 17.95 7.75
C CYS A 223 7.06 16.53 7.19
N ALA A 224 8.17 15.81 7.06
CA ALA A 224 8.21 14.39 6.69
C ALA A 224 7.50 13.54 7.75
N ALA A 225 7.76 13.76 9.04
CA ALA A 225 7.09 13.07 10.13
C ALA A 225 5.56 13.31 10.13
N VAL A 226 5.11 14.54 9.90
CA VAL A 226 3.67 14.84 9.75
C VAL A 226 3.08 14.12 8.52
N LEU A 227 3.83 14.07 7.42
CA LEU A 227 3.40 13.37 6.22
C LEU A 227 3.24 11.87 6.49
N LEU A 228 4.17 11.28 7.24
CA LEU A 228 4.14 9.89 7.63
C LEU A 228 2.95 9.56 8.54
N ALA A 229 2.71 10.37 9.58
CA ALA A 229 1.56 10.19 10.48
C ALA A 229 0.23 10.15 9.70
N LYS A 230 0.05 11.09 8.76
CA LYS A 230 -1.13 11.16 7.88
C LYS A 230 -1.20 9.97 6.92
N LEU A 231 -0.07 9.53 6.39
CA LEU A 231 -0.01 8.42 5.44
C LEU A 231 -0.40 7.11 6.12
N VAL A 232 0.19 6.81 7.28
CA VAL A 232 -0.11 5.60 8.06
C VAL A 232 -1.56 5.59 8.51
N HIS A 233 -2.10 6.72 8.96
CA HIS A 233 -3.52 6.81 9.34
C HIS A 233 -4.44 6.42 8.17
N ARG A 234 -4.17 6.92 6.96
CA ARG A 234 -4.93 6.57 5.74
C ARG A 234 -4.74 5.11 5.34
N VAL A 235 -3.52 4.58 5.43
CA VAL A 235 -3.23 3.18 5.12
C VAL A 235 -4.01 2.25 6.06
N LYS A 236 -4.04 2.54 7.36
CA LYS A 236 -4.84 1.77 8.33
C LYS A 236 -6.32 1.75 7.99
N GLN A 237 -6.89 2.90 7.63
CA GLN A 237 -8.29 3.02 7.22
C GLN A 237 -8.59 2.24 5.93
N ALA A 238 -7.65 2.23 4.97
CA ALA A 238 -7.83 1.59 3.68
C ALA A 238 -7.67 0.06 3.73
N LEU A 239 -6.67 -0.44 4.47
CA LEU A 239 -6.34 -1.87 4.49
C LEU A 239 -7.39 -2.71 5.23
N LYS A 240 -8.10 -2.15 6.22
CA LYS A 240 -9.08 -2.88 7.04
C LYS A 240 -8.55 -4.22 7.59
N LEU A 241 -7.24 -4.31 7.80
CA LEU A 241 -6.57 -5.45 8.40
C LEU A 241 -6.46 -5.25 9.92
N ASN A 242 -6.45 -6.35 10.66
CA ASN A 242 -6.15 -6.34 12.10
C ASN A 242 -4.63 -6.15 12.29
N VAL A 243 -4.18 -4.90 12.22
CA VAL A 243 -2.78 -4.54 12.43
C VAL A 243 -2.46 -4.69 13.92
N THR A 244 -1.53 -5.60 14.24
CA THR A 244 -1.06 -5.86 15.60
C THR A 244 -0.28 -4.66 16.12
N ASN A 245 0.73 -4.21 15.37
CA ASN A 245 1.66 -3.17 15.79
C ASN A 245 1.91 -2.13 14.68
N THR A 246 2.32 -0.94 15.09
CA THR A 246 2.75 0.12 14.17
C THR A 246 3.99 0.79 14.71
N PHE A 247 5.03 0.83 13.87
CA PHE A 247 6.32 1.43 14.18
C PHE A 247 6.60 2.55 13.19
N LEU A 248 6.97 3.71 13.70
CA LEU A 248 7.26 4.92 12.94
C LEU A 248 8.71 5.29 13.17
N TRP A 249 9.44 5.55 12.09
CA TRP A 249 10.89 5.67 12.10
C TRP A 249 11.30 7.01 11.51
N SER A 250 12.23 7.68 12.19
CA SER A 250 12.91 8.87 11.70
C SER A 250 14.35 8.84 12.18
N ASP A 251 15.26 9.30 11.35
CA ASP A 251 16.67 9.51 11.66
C ASP A 251 16.95 10.84 12.35
N SER A 252 15.98 11.76 12.38
CA SER A 252 16.08 13.02 13.10
C SER A 252 15.81 12.87 14.60
N MET A 253 16.88 12.81 15.38
CA MET A 253 16.79 12.87 16.85
C MET A 253 16.08 14.14 17.35
N ILE A 254 16.20 15.26 16.60
CA ILE A 254 15.53 16.51 16.94
C ILE A 254 14.01 16.33 16.83
N VAL A 255 13.52 15.77 15.73
CA VAL A 255 12.08 15.50 15.55
C VAL A 255 11.56 14.53 16.59
N LEU A 256 12.28 13.43 16.85
CA LEU A 256 11.90 12.47 17.91
C LEU A 256 11.83 13.12 19.29
N SER A 257 12.77 14.04 19.60
CA SER A 257 12.74 14.79 20.85
C SER A 257 11.54 15.73 20.96
N TRP A 258 11.10 16.33 19.84
CA TRP A 258 9.92 17.20 19.82
C TRP A 258 8.61 16.41 19.95
N ILE A 259 8.53 15.21 19.36
CA ILE A 259 7.33 14.34 19.44
C ILE A 259 7.05 13.92 20.89
N ARG A 260 8.10 13.75 21.69
CA ARG A 260 8.00 13.39 23.11
C ARG A 260 7.69 14.57 24.04
N LYS A 261 7.67 15.80 23.52
CA LYS A 261 7.39 17.02 24.31
C LYS A 261 5.93 17.41 24.17
N GLU A 262 5.45 18.14 25.18
CA GLU A 262 4.17 18.81 25.10
C GLU A 262 4.21 19.94 24.07
N SER A 263 3.22 19.97 23.18
CA SER A 263 3.21 20.86 22.01
C SER A 263 3.25 22.35 22.37
N TYR A 264 2.65 22.76 23.50
CA TYR A 264 2.60 24.16 23.95
C TYR A 264 3.96 24.75 24.35
N GLN A 265 4.97 23.91 24.60
CA GLN A 265 6.33 24.35 24.94
C GLN A 265 7.15 24.75 23.70
N LEU A 266 6.63 24.49 22.50
CA LEU A 266 7.33 24.63 21.24
C LEU A 266 6.89 25.89 20.49
N LYS A 267 7.77 26.40 19.61
CA LYS A 267 7.41 27.53 18.74
C LYS A 267 6.21 27.15 17.85
N PRO A 268 5.31 28.09 17.50
CA PRO A 268 4.03 27.81 16.85
C PRO A 268 4.11 26.87 15.62
N PHE A 269 5.13 27.04 14.77
CA PHE A 269 5.34 26.17 13.60
C PHE A 269 5.52 24.69 13.97
N VAL A 270 6.31 24.43 15.02
CA VAL A 270 6.64 23.09 15.52
C VAL A 270 5.46 22.56 16.33
N ALA A 271 4.92 23.36 17.24
CA ALA A 271 3.78 23.03 18.09
C ALA A 271 2.60 22.47 17.28
N ASN A 272 2.15 23.19 16.24
CA ASN A 272 1.00 22.77 15.42
C ASN A 272 1.22 21.43 14.70
N ARG A 273 2.46 21.16 14.29
CA ARG A 273 2.83 19.91 13.59
C ARG A 273 2.95 18.74 14.56
N ILE A 274 3.54 18.98 15.73
CA ILE A 274 3.61 18.00 16.81
C ILE A 274 2.21 17.63 17.30
N ALA A 275 1.31 18.60 17.49
CA ALA A 275 -0.09 18.35 17.82
C ALA A 275 -0.77 17.45 16.76
N THR A 276 -0.53 17.71 15.47
CA THR A 276 -1.05 16.84 14.39
C THR A 276 -0.50 15.41 14.47
N ILE A 277 0.78 15.23 14.82
CA ILE A 277 1.39 13.91 14.96
C ILE A 277 0.81 13.18 16.17
N GLN A 278 0.69 13.86 17.31
CA GLN A 278 0.18 13.30 18.56
C GLN A 278 -1.32 12.96 18.51
N GLU A 279 -2.11 13.68 17.68
CA GLU A 279 -3.52 13.35 17.43
C GLU A 279 -3.67 12.05 16.61
N MET A 280 -2.71 11.74 15.73
CA MET A 280 -2.79 10.60 14.80
C MET A 280 -2.00 9.37 15.24
N THR A 281 -1.03 9.54 16.12
CA THR A 281 -0.02 8.51 16.48
C THR A 281 0.38 8.65 17.95
N SER A 282 0.81 7.54 18.55
CA SER A 282 1.33 7.53 19.92
C SER A 282 2.83 7.78 19.94
N SER A 283 3.33 8.48 20.96
CA SER A 283 4.75 8.83 21.06
C SER A 283 5.68 7.58 21.12
N GLU A 284 5.17 6.48 21.66
CA GLU A 284 5.85 5.20 21.84
C GLU A 284 6.01 4.42 20.53
N GLN A 285 5.24 4.79 19.50
CA GLN A 285 5.37 4.23 18.16
C GLN A 285 6.61 4.77 17.44
N TRP A 286 7.12 5.92 17.86
CA TRP A 286 8.23 6.61 17.20
C TRP A 286 9.60 6.14 17.69
N ARG A 287 10.44 5.74 16.74
CA ARG A 287 11.75 5.13 16.95
C ARG A 287 12.80 5.79 16.08
N TYR A 288 14.04 5.71 16.56
CA TYR A 288 15.20 6.12 15.78
C TYR A 288 15.61 5.02 14.80
N VAL A 289 15.97 5.41 13.59
CA VAL A 289 16.65 4.58 12.58
C VAL A 289 17.91 5.32 12.13
N ALA A 290 19.00 4.63 11.84
CA ALA A 290 20.16 5.27 11.24
C ALA A 290 19.83 5.70 9.81
N THR A 291 20.36 6.84 9.35
CA THR A 291 20.12 7.35 7.98
C THR A 291 20.46 6.31 6.92
N GLU A 292 21.57 5.60 7.07
CA GLU A 292 22.01 4.51 6.18
C GLU A 292 21.03 3.32 6.08
N ASP A 293 20.19 3.12 7.11
CA ASP A 293 19.17 2.08 7.17
C ASP A 293 17.75 2.63 6.84
N ASN A 294 17.64 3.92 6.47
CA ASN A 294 16.35 4.57 6.26
C ASN A 294 15.86 4.40 4.81
N PRO A 295 14.84 3.56 4.54
CA PRO A 295 14.32 3.37 3.20
C PRO A 295 13.54 4.59 2.67
N ALA A 296 13.32 5.62 3.50
CA ALA A 296 12.69 6.86 3.06
C ALA A 296 13.64 7.80 2.31
N ASP A 297 14.96 7.55 2.32
CA ASP A 297 15.94 8.37 1.61
C ASP A 297 15.63 8.44 0.11
N PHE A 298 15.26 7.32 -0.49
CA PHE A 298 14.84 7.26 -1.90
C PHE A 298 13.68 8.22 -2.25
N VAL A 299 12.82 8.57 -1.28
CA VAL A 299 11.69 9.49 -1.51
C VAL A 299 11.98 10.94 -1.13
N SER A 300 13.15 11.22 -0.55
CA SER A 300 13.63 12.58 -0.25
C SER A 300 14.74 13.03 -1.21
N GLU A 301 15.39 12.10 -1.91
CA GLU A 301 16.44 12.37 -2.90
C GLU A 301 15.94 13.16 -4.13
N GLU A 302 16.88 13.75 -4.89
CA GLU A 302 16.59 14.47 -6.14
C GLU A 302 15.97 13.60 -7.25
N TRP A 303 15.93 12.28 -7.08
CA TRP A 303 15.46 11.30 -8.05
C TRP A 303 13.97 10.95 -7.93
N ILE A 304 13.17 11.76 -7.24
CA ILE A 304 11.71 11.56 -7.17
C ILE A 304 11.10 11.52 -8.58
N LEU A 305 10.59 10.34 -8.92
CA LEU A 305 9.71 10.05 -10.07
C LEU A 305 8.40 10.85 -10.01
#